data_AF-A0A256GST4-F1
#
_entry.id   AF-A0A256GST4-F1
#
_cell.length_a   1.000
_cell.length_b   1.000
_cell.length_c   1.000
_cell.angle_alpha   90.00
_cell.angle_beta   90.00
_cell.angle_gamma   90.00
#
_symmetry.space_group_name_H-M   'P 1'
#
loop_
_entity.id
_entity.type
_entity.pdbx_description
1 polymer ?
#
loop_
_entity_poly.entity_id
_entity_poly.type
_entity_poly.pdbx_seq_one_letter_code
_entity_poly.pdbx_strand_id
1 'polypeptide(L)'
;MADKSVSDDQFRSQASSEELGELIEVSGHIKWFDVAKGYGFIVPDQPGLSDILLHVTSLRRDGFQTALEGARIVCEVRNGDRGMQCFRVLSMDTSTAVHPAQMAPQRTHVTVTPSSGLERVIVKWFNRTKGFGFLTRGEGTEDIFIHMETLRRFGMMELRPGQVVLIRFGNGDKGLMAAEIHPDIGTAIPVSH
;
A
#
# COMPACT_ATOMS: atom_id res chain seq x y z
N MET A 1 17.40 36.33 55.52
CA MET A 1 16.32 35.35 55.77
C MET A 1 15.58 35.14 54.46
N ALA A 2 15.90 34.07 53.73
CA ALA A 2 15.30 32.73 53.82
C ALA A 2 14.01 32.70 52.97
N ASP A 3 14.02 32.15 51.74
CA ASP A 3 14.05 30.71 51.39
C ASP A 3 12.62 30.17 51.22
N LYS A 4 12.19 29.93 49.97
CA LYS A 4 11.84 28.57 49.46
C LYS A 4 11.19 28.57 48.07
N SER A 5 11.87 27.86 47.18
CA SER A 5 11.38 27.19 45.98
C SER A 5 10.35 26.08 46.32
N VAL A 6 9.88 25.35 45.27
CA VAL A 6 9.06 24.10 45.25
C VAL A 6 7.56 24.42 45.04
N SER A 7 6.77 23.91 44.08
CA SER A 7 6.84 22.86 43.05
C SER A 7 5.68 23.10 42.05
N ASP A 8 5.85 22.95 40.75
CA ASP A 8 5.74 21.71 39.95
C ASP A 8 4.27 21.24 39.71
N ASP A 9 3.87 21.33 38.45
CA ASP A 9 3.05 20.35 37.72
C ASP A 9 1.71 19.88 38.33
N GLN A 10 0.65 20.67 38.12
CA GLN A 10 -0.73 20.19 38.19
C GLN A 10 -1.53 20.64 36.95
N PHE A 11 -1.07 20.27 35.77
CA PHE A 11 -1.90 20.19 34.56
C PHE A 11 -2.02 18.73 34.13
N ARG A 12 -2.45 17.88 35.07
CA ARG A 12 -2.84 16.51 34.77
C ARG A 12 -4.36 16.41 34.76
N SER A 13 -4.84 15.89 33.64
CA SER A 13 -6.08 15.11 33.53
C SER A 13 -7.37 15.83 33.91
N GLN A 14 -7.87 16.68 33.01
CA GLN A 14 -9.31 16.89 32.84
C GLN A 14 -9.57 17.71 31.57
N ALA A 15 -9.62 17.01 30.43
CA ALA A 15 -10.25 17.53 29.23
C ALA A 15 -11.11 16.42 28.62
N SER A 16 -12.41 16.52 28.94
CA SER A 16 -13.55 16.05 28.15
C SER A 16 -13.60 14.55 27.78
N SER A 17 -14.06 13.73 28.74
CA SER A 17 -14.42 12.31 28.54
C SER A 17 -15.85 12.09 28.00
N GLU A 18 -16.61 13.12 27.64
CA GLU A 18 -18.06 12.96 27.38
C GLU A 18 -18.54 13.42 25.99
N GLU A 19 -17.63 13.66 25.03
CA GLU A 19 -18.01 13.97 23.63
C GLU A 19 -17.11 13.29 22.59
N LEU A 20 -16.49 12.16 22.96
CA LEU A 20 -15.63 11.36 22.10
C LEU A 20 -16.35 10.04 21.82
N GLY A 21 -16.96 9.90 20.64
CA GLY A 21 -17.52 8.61 20.20
C GLY A 21 -16.51 7.48 20.40
N GLU A 22 -16.99 6.27 20.75
CA GLU A 22 -16.20 5.11 21.17
C GLU A 22 -14.85 5.01 20.44
N LEU A 23 -13.80 5.49 21.12
CA LEU A 23 -12.42 5.27 20.72
C LEU A 23 -12.03 3.90 21.24
N ILE A 24 -11.72 3.00 20.33
CA ILE A 24 -11.33 1.63 20.62
C ILE A 24 -9.82 1.55 20.44
N GLU A 25 -9.09 1.00 21.41
CA GLU A 25 -7.69 0.69 21.21
C GLU A 25 -7.57 -0.56 20.33
N VAL A 26 -6.85 -0.43 19.21
CA VAL A 26 -6.63 -1.53 18.27
C VAL A 26 -5.16 -1.65 17.93
N SER A 27 -4.66 -2.87 18.07
CA SER A 27 -3.33 -3.28 17.62
C SER A 27 -3.42 -3.95 16.25
N GLY A 28 -2.42 -3.70 15.43
CA GLY A 28 -2.37 -4.21 14.07
C GLY A 28 -1.01 -4.03 13.43
N HIS A 29 -0.99 -4.13 12.10
CA HIS A 29 0.18 -3.85 11.30
C HIS A 29 -0.19 -2.94 10.13
N ILE A 30 0.76 -2.11 9.72
CA ILE A 30 0.58 -1.21 8.57
C ILE A 30 0.57 -2.07 7.30
N LYS A 31 -0.57 -2.13 6.63
CA LYS A 31 -0.74 -2.85 5.35
C LYS A 31 -0.03 -2.14 4.22
N TRP A 32 -0.12 -0.82 4.20
CA TRP A 32 0.62 0.07 3.31
C TRP A 32 0.38 1.51 3.73
N PHE A 33 1.30 2.41 3.35
CA PHE A 33 1.15 3.83 3.55
C PHE A 33 1.77 4.61 2.38
N ASP A 34 1.00 5.52 1.79
CA ASP A 34 1.46 6.38 0.71
C ASP A 34 1.81 7.76 1.30
N VAL A 35 3.11 8.03 1.41
CA VAL A 35 3.63 9.30 1.95
C VAL A 35 3.27 10.49 1.05
N ALA A 36 3.18 10.30 -0.26
CA ALA A 36 2.86 11.36 -1.21
C ALA A 36 1.38 11.77 -1.12
N LYS A 37 0.50 10.79 -0.92
CA LYS A 37 -0.94 11.04 -0.72
C LYS A 37 -1.32 11.34 0.72
N GLY A 38 -0.48 10.97 1.68
CA GLY A 38 -0.68 11.23 3.11
C GLY A 38 -1.69 10.30 3.79
N TYR A 39 -1.95 9.11 3.23
CA TYR A 39 -2.82 8.12 3.87
C TYR A 39 -2.36 6.69 3.62
N GLY A 40 -2.78 5.79 4.50
CA GLY A 40 -2.52 4.36 4.44
C GLY A 40 -3.56 3.57 5.20
N PHE A 41 -3.32 2.27 5.34
CA PHE A 41 -4.23 1.37 6.02
C PHE A 41 -3.49 0.48 7.02
N ILE A 42 -4.16 0.21 8.13
CA ILE A 42 -3.72 -0.71 9.17
C ILE A 42 -4.67 -1.90 9.15
N VAL A 43 -4.11 -3.10 9.15
CA VAL A 43 -4.88 -4.32 9.33
C VAL A 43 -4.87 -4.65 10.83
N PRO A 44 -6.05 -4.66 11.48
CA PRO A 44 -6.15 -5.04 12.89
C PRO A 44 -5.84 -6.53 13.07
N ASP A 45 -5.21 -6.88 14.19
CA ASP A 45 -4.97 -8.29 14.54
C ASP A 45 -6.27 -9.01 14.97
N GLN A 46 -7.24 -8.23 15.44
CA GLN A 46 -8.52 -8.75 15.91
C GLN A 46 -9.37 -9.20 14.71
N PRO A 47 -9.75 -10.48 14.62
CA PRO A 47 -10.57 -10.97 13.54
C PRO A 47 -11.97 -10.34 13.61
N GLY A 48 -12.45 -9.80 12.48
CA GLY A 48 -13.79 -9.19 12.36
C GLY A 48 -13.80 -7.66 12.29
N LEU A 49 -12.67 -6.99 12.54
CA LEU A 49 -12.54 -5.55 12.32
C LEU A 49 -12.14 -5.24 10.86
N SER A 50 -12.66 -4.13 10.33
CA SER A 50 -12.33 -3.65 8.99
C SER A 50 -10.97 -2.95 8.95
N ASP A 51 -10.40 -2.81 7.75
CA ASP A 51 -9.16 -2.06 7.53
C ASP A 51 -9.30 -0.63 8.10
N ILE A 52 -8.36 -0.25 8.97
CA ILE A 52 -8.37 1.04 9.64
C ILE A 52 -7.63 2.05 8.78
N LEU A 53 -8.29 3.16 8.45
CA LEU A 53 -7.65 4.25 7.72
C LEU A 53 -6.66 5.00 8.62
N LEU A 54 -5.40 5.08 8.18
CA LEU A 54 -4.34 5.83 8.82
C LEU A 54 -4.04 7.10 8.02
N HIS A 55 -4.21 8.27 8.63
CA HIS A 55 -3.89 9.55 8.00
C HIS A 55 -2.53 10.07 8.48
N VAL A 56 -1.80 10.77 7.60
CA VAL A 56 -0.50 11.39 7.92
C VAL A 56 -0.60 12.39 9.06
N THR A 57 -1.75 13.06 9.21
CA THR A 57 -1.99 13.98 10.33
C THR A 57 -1.97 13.29 11.68
N SER A 58 -2.52 12.07 11.78
CA SER A 58 -2.50 11.29 13.02
C SER A 58 -1.07 10.86 13.35
N LEU A 59 -0.32 10.36 12.35
CA LEU A 59 1.10 10.03 12.52
C LEU A 59 1.94 11.24 12.99
N ARG A 60 1.83 12.38 12.30
CA ARG A 60 2.63 13.58 12.61
C ARG A 60 2.30 14.16 13.97
N ARG A 61 1.03 14.12 14.37
CA ARG A 61 0.58 14.58 15.69
C ARG A 61 1.28 13.80 16.79
N ASP A 62 1.47 12.50 16.59
CA ASP A 62 2.05 11.59 17.58
C ASP A 62 3.57 11.37 17.37
N GLY A 63 4.21 12.22 16.55
CA GLY A 63 5.67 12.26 16.38
C GLY A 63 6.24 11.34 15.29
N PHE A 64 5.40 10.67 14.52
CA PHE A 64 5.82 9.76 13.45
C PHE A 64 5.76 10.43 12.08
N GLN A 65 6.83 10.31 11.29
CA GLN A 65 6.89 10.91 9.95
C GLN A 65 6.36 9.97 8.87
N THR A 66 6.60 8.67 9.03
CA THR A 66 6.24 7.63 8.04
C THR A 66 5.83 6.36 8.74
N ALA A 67 4.82 5.69 8.19
CA ALA A 67 4.43 4.34 8.57
C ALA A 67 5.02 3.36 7.55
N LEU A 68 5.96 2.51 7.99
CA LEU A 68 6.52 1.48 7.12
C LEU A 68 5.53 0.31 7.02
N GLU A 69 5.38 -0.25 5.82
CA GLU A 69 4.61 -1.48 5.64
C GLU A 69 5.17 -2.60 6.53
N GLY A 70 4.28 -3.34 7.18
CA GLY A 70 4.61 -4.40 8.14
C GLY A 70 4.94 -3.92 9.55
N ALA A 71 5.12 -2.61 9.78
CA ALA A 71 5.40 -2.10 11.13
C ALA A 71 4.19 -2.34 12.06
N ARG A 72 4.49 -2.75 13.30
CA ARG A 72 3.48 -2.97 14.34
C ARG A 72 3.02 -1.62 14.85
N ILE A 73 1.72 -1.44 14.90
CA ILE A 73 1.11 -0.18 15.34
C ILE A 73 -0.01 -0.47 16.32
N VAL A 74 -0.07 0.34 17.37
CA VAL A 74 -1.14 0.39 18.34
C VAL A 74 -1.75 1.77 18.26
N CYS A 75 -3.04 1.84 17.96
CA CYS A 75 -3.73 3.10 17.74
C CYS A 75 -5.14 3.09 18.32
N GLU A 76 -5.59 4.27 18.77
CA GLU A 76 -6.98 4.52 19.09
C GLU A 76 -7.72 4.77 17.78
N VAL A 77 -8.76 3.98 17.54
CA VAL A 77 -9.58 4.05 16.33
C VAL A 77 -11.00 4.43 16.69
N ARG A 78 -11.62 5.22 15.82
CA ARG A 78 -13.02 5.59 15.93
C ARG A 78 -13.79 4.96 14.79
N ASN A 79 -15.00 4.49 15.07
CA ASN A 79 -15.94 4.15 14.01
C ASN A 79 -16.50 5.44 13.41
N GLY A 80 -16.21 5.71 12.13
CA GLY A 80 -16.76 6.84 11.39
C GLY A 80 -17.69 6.39 10.26
N ASP A 81 -18.33 7.35 9.61
CA ASP A 81 -19.28 7.10 8.51
C ASP A 81 -18.67 6.34 7.31
N ARG A 82 -17.33 6.32 7.23
CA ARG A 82 -16.56 5.68 6.15
C ARG A 82 -15.73 4.49 6.61
N GLY A 83 -16.05 3.93 7.79
CA GLY A 83 -15.32 2.83 8.42
C GLY A 83 -14.39 3.29 9.54
N MET A 84 -13.54 2.36 9.99
CA MET A 84 -12.65 2.58 11.12
C MET A 84 -11.53 3.55 10.76
N GLN A 85 -11.33 4.57 11.58
CA GLN A 85 -10.30 5.60 11.35
C GLN A 85 -9.38 5.72 12.55
N CYS A 86 -8.08 5.76 12.30
CA CYS A 86 -7.07 6.02 13.32
C CYS A 86 -7.18 7.48 13.81
N PHE A 87 -7.59 7.63 15.06
CA PHE A 87 -7.68 8.91 15.75
C PHE A 87 -6.33 9.32 16.35
N ARG A 88 -5.62 8.37 16.97
CA ARG A 88 -4.31 8.59 17.61
C ARG A 88 -3.45 7.34 17.52
N VAL A 89 -2.17 7.51 17.23
CA VAL A 89 -1.15 6.46 17.34
C VAL A 89 -0.60 6.47 18.76
N LEU A 90 -0.82 5.39 19.50
CA LEU A 90 -0.34 5.23 20.87
C LEU A 90 1.11 4.76 20.90
N SER A 91 1.46 3.84 19.99
CA SER A 91 2.81 3.34 19.81
C SER A 91 2.97 2.76 18.41
N MET A 92 4.16 2.92 17.83
CA MET A 92 4.55 2.25 16.60
C MET A 92 5.93 1.63 16.82
N ASP A 93 5.99 0.31 16.75
CA ASP A 93 7.26 -0.42 16.80
C ASP A 93 7.76 -0.63 15.37
N THR A 94 8.83 0.09 15.03
CA THR A 94 9.59 -0.09 13.80
C THR A 94 10.73 -1.08 13.97
N SER A 95 10.97 -1.62 15.17
CA SER A 95 12.08 -2.51 15.49
C SER A 95 11.78 -3.95 15.08
N THR A 96 10.51 -4.35 15.08
CA THR A 96 10.01 -5.57 14.42
C THR A 96 9.74 -5.36 12.92
N ALA A 97 10.30 -4.32 12.29
CA ALA A 97 10.24 -4.15 10.84
C ALA A 97 11.01 -5.27 10.13
N VAL A 98 10.32 -6.38 9.93
CA VAL A 98 10.63 -7.34 8.87
C VAL A 98 10.51 -6.58 7.57
N HIS A 99 11.66 -6.33 6.95
CA HIS A 99 11.75 -5.82 5.59
C HIS A 99 10.76 -6.63 4.71
N PRO A 100 9.97 -6.00 3.82
CA PRO A 100 9.00 -6.70 2.95
C PRO A 100 9.62 -7.78 2.04
N ALA A 101 10.95 -7.92 2.04
CA ALA A 101 11.65 -9.06 1.43
C ALA A 101 11.60 -10.36 2.26
N GLN A 102 11.23 -10.33 3.55
CA GLN A 102 11.32 -11.49 4.46
C GLN A 102 9.97 -12.03 4.96
N MET A 103 8.88 -11.26 4.88
CA MET A 103 7.55 -11.82 5.06
C MET A 103 6.97 -12.12 3.69
N ALA A 104 6.66 -13.40 3.45
CA ALA A 104 6.10 -13.88 2.20
C ALA A 104 4.99 -12.92 1.72
N PRO A 105 5.03 -12.48 0.44
CA PRO A 105 3.94 -11.66 -0.09
C PRO A 105 2.64 -12.40 0.24
N GLN A 106 1.62 -11.70 0.73
CA GLN A 106 0.29 -12.30 0.80
C GLN A 106 -0.03 -12.78 -0.60
N ARG A 107 0.13 -14.10 -0.77
CA ARG A 107 0.14 -14.81 -2.03
C ARG A 107 -1.29 -14.80 -2.55
N THR A 108 -1.68 -13.74 -3.23
CA THR A 108 -2.13 -13.98 -4.60
C THR A 108 -0.90 -14.23 -5.44
N HIS A 109 -0.26 -15.39 -5.22
CA HIS A 109 0.63 -15.98 -6.21
C HIS A 109 -0.28 -16.42 -7.35
N VAL A 110 -0.83 -15.46 -8.12
CA VAL A 110 -1.39 -15.77 -9.43
C VAL A 110 -0.18 -16.02 -10.30
N THR A 111 0.42 -17.18 -10.08
CA THR A 111 1.49 -17.73 -10.89
C THR A 111 0.77 -18.29 -12.08
N VAL A 112 0.58 -17.44 -13.07
CA VAL A 112 0.07 -17.93 -14.34
C VAL A 112 1.19 -18.75 -14.93
N THR A 113 0.94 -20.05 -15.12
CA THR A 113 1.84 -20.87 -15.94
C THR A 113 1.78 -20.28 -17.35
N PRO A 114 2.89 -19.75 -17.89
CA PRO A 114 2.88 -19.16 -19.21
C PRO A 114 2.51 -20.23 -20.23
N SER A 115 1.37 -20.08 -20.88
CA SER A 115 0.97 -20.94 -22.01
C SER A 115 1.47 -20.37 -23.33
N SER A 116 1.83 -19.08 -23.37
CA SER A 116 2.42 -18.42 -24.52
C SER A 116 3.95 -18.43 -24.51
N GLY A 117 4.53 -18.22 -25.69
CA GLY A 117 5.91 -17.75 -25.83
C GLY A 117 6.05 -16.29 -25.39
N LEU A 118 7.25 -15.73 -25.55
CA LEU A 118 7.49 -14.30 -25.37
C LEU A 118 6.90 -13.54 -26.57
N GLU A 119 5.80 -12.82 -26.37
CA GLU A 119 5.05 -12.11 -27.40
C GLU A 119 5.15 -10.58 -27.20
N ARG A 120 5.25 -9.83 -28.31
CA ARG A 120 5.21 -8.36 -28.30
C ARG A 120 3.78 -7.89 -28.21
N VAL A 121 3.48 -7.07 -27.21
CA VAL A 121 2.13 -6.54 -26.95
C VAL A 121 2.19 -5.05 -26.68
N ILE A 122 1.06 -4.38 -26.89
CA ILE A 122 0.90 -2.95 -26.67
C ILE A 122 0.11 -2.74 -25.38
N VAL A 123 0.57 -1.83 -24.53
CA VAL A 123 -0.16 -1.41 -23.33
C VAL A 123 -1.40 -0.64 -23.77
N LYS A 124 -2.59 -1.20 -23.56
CA LYS A 124 -3.86 -0.51 -23.84
C LYS A 124 -4.08 0.60 -22.83
N TRP A 125 -3.91 0.29 -21.56
CA TRP A 125 -3.88 1.25 -20.47
C TRP A 125 -3.30 0.64 -19.20
N PHE A 126 -2.79 1.47 -18.30
CA PHE A 126 -2.34 1.05 -17.00
C PHE A 126 -2.70 2.11 -15.94
N ASN A 127 -3.25 1.67 -14.82
CA ASN A 127 -3.58 2.54 -13.70
C ASN A 127 -2.64 2.23 -12.53
N ARG A 128 -1.60 3.04 -12.37
CA ARG A 128 -0.63 2.91 -11.27
C ARG A 128 -1.26 3.03 -9.89
N THR A 129 -2.30 3.87 -9.74
CA THR A 129 -3.00 4.03 -8.46
C THR A 129 -3.80 2.79 -8.08
N LYS A 130 -4.43 2.13 -9.06
CA LYS A 130 -5.16 0.87 -8.84
C LYS A 130 -4.26 -0.36 -8.87
N GLY A 131 -3.05 -0.25 -9.41
CA GLY A 131 -2.06 -1.33 -9.46
C GLY A 131 -2.30 -2.36 -10.56
N PHE A 132 -3.09 -2.05 -11.59
CA PHE A 132 -3.33 -2.98 -12.71
C PHE A 132 -3.60 -2.27 -14.03
N GLY A 133 -3.50 -3.01 -15.12
CA GLY A 133 -3.80 -2.56 -16.48
C GLY A 133 -4.08 -3.72 -17.43
N PHE A 134 -4.20 -3.36 -18.71
CA PHE A 134 -4.46 -4.31 -19.79
C PHE A 134 -3.53 -4.06 -20.97
N LEU A 135 -3.13 -5.15 -21.59
CA LEU A 135 -2.26 -5.24 -22.76
C LEU A 135 -3.07 -5.86 -23.90
N THR A 136 -2.74 -5.50 -25.14
CA THR A 136 -3.39 -6.03 -26.34
C THR A 136 -2.35 -6.50 -27.35
N ARG A 137 -2.68 -7.58 -28.08
CA ARG A 137 -1.85 -8.10 -29.18
C ARG A 137 -2.24 -7.53 -30.54
N GLY A 138 -3.28 -6.70 -30.59
CA GLY A 138 -3.88 -6.17 -31.82
C GLY A 138 -5.38 -6.44 -31.89
N GLU A 139 -6.03 -5.91 -32.92
CA GLU A 139 -7.47 -6.03 -33.10
C GLU A 139 -7.92 -7.50 -33.26
N GLY A 140 -8.98 -7.87 -32.55
CA GLY A 140 -9.54 -9.23 -32.55
C GLY A 140 -8.88 -10.22 -31.57
N THR A 141 -7.91 -9.78 -30.77
CA THR A 141 -7.28 -10.61 -29.72
C THR A 141 -7.83 -10.31 -28.33
N GLU A 142 -7.86 -11.31 -27.46
CA GLU A 142 -8.24 -11.13 -26.05
C GLU A 142 -7.27 -10.17 -25.33
N ASP A 143 -7.83 -9.27 -24.52
CA ASP A 143 -7.03 -8.37 -23.69
C ASP A 143 -6.32 -9.17 -22.57
N ILE A 144 -5.04 -8.88 -22.37
CA ILE A 144 -4.19 -9.55 -21.40
C ILE A 144 -4.09 -8.67 -20.15
N PHE A 145 -4.55 -9.18 -19.02
CA PHE A 145 -4.47 -8.51 -17.74
C PHE A 145 -3.04 -8.48 -17.21
N ILE A 146 -2.62 -7.35 -16.64
CA ILE A 146 -1.33 -7.23 -15.97
C ILE A 146 -1.45 -6.53 -14.62
N HIS A 147 -0.81 -7.12 -13.61
CA HIS A 147 -0.75 -6.59 -12.25
C HIS A 147 0.57 -5.86 -12.00
N MET A 148 0.56 -4.82 -11.17
CA MET A 148 1.76 -4.07 -10.74
C MET A 148 2.81 -4.98 -10.10
N GLU A 149 2.36 -6.06 -9.46
CA GLU A 149 3.26 -7.06 -8.88
C GLU A 149 4.11 -7.76 -9.94
N THR A 150 3.53 -8.09 -11.11
CA THR A 150 4.27 -8.63 -12.25
C THR A 150 5.32 -7.61 -12.71
N LEU A 151 4.97 -6.32 -12.81
CA LEU A 151 5.94 -5.29 -13.19
C LEU A 151 7.11 -5.26 -12.19
N ARG A 152 6.82 -5.16 -10.89
CA ARG A 152 7.85 -5.08 -9.83
C ARG A 152 8.75 -6.31 -9.81
N ARG A 153 8.18 -7.51 -9.97
CA ARG A 153 8.92 -8.78 -10.02
C ARG A 153 9.96 -8.80 -11.13
N PHE A 154 9.64 -8.20 -12.28
CA PHE A 154 10.54 -8.12 -13.44
C PHE A 154 11.25 -6.74 -13.54
N GLY A 155 11.31 -5.97 -12.44
CA GLY A 155 12.08 -4.73 -12.36
C GLY A 155 11.47 -3.52 -13.08
N MET A 156 10.19 -3.57 -13.45
CA MET A 156 9.46 -2.45 -14.03
C MET A 156 8.63 -1.71 -12.99
N MET A 157 8.56 -0.38 -13.14
CA MET A 157 7.88 0.50 -12.17
C MET A 157 6.62 1.15 -12.75
N GLU A 158 6.47 1.20 -14.07
CA GLU A 158 5.30 1.76 -14.74
C GLU A 158 5.15 1.22 -16.16
N LEU A 159 3.95 1.41 -16.71
CA LEU A 159 3.62 1.18 -18.11
C LEU A 159 2.87 2.39 -18.63
N ARG A 160 3.22 2.83 -19.84
CA ARG A 160 2.53 3.93 -20.53
C ARG A 160 1.56 3.37 -21.58
N PRO A 161 0.36 3.95 -21.73
CA PRO A 161 -0.52 3.57 -22.84
C PRO A 161 0.22 3.73 -24.18
N GLY A 162 0.07 2.76 -25.07
CA GLY A 162 0.77 2.68 -26.36
C GLY A 162 2.20 2.12 -26.27
N GLN A 163 2.76 1.89 -25.09
CA GLN A 163 4.09 1.31 -24.93
C GLN A 163 4.10 -0.15 -25.41
N VAL A 164 5.14 -0.52 -26.16
CA VAL A 164 5.37 -1.92 -26.56
C VAL A 164 6.21 -2.62 -25.48
N VAL A 165 5.76 -3.80 -25.08
CA VAL A 165 6.46 -4.66 -24.11
C VAL A 165 6.43 -6.10 -24.58
N LEU A 166 7.41 -6.88 -24.16
CA LEU A 166 7.48 -8.31 -24.39
C LEU A 166 6.89 -9.00 -23.16
N ILE A 167 5.89 -9.87 -23.33
CA ILE A 167 5.30 -10.60 -22.21
C ILE A 167 5.20 -12.09 -22.51
N ARG A 168 5.16 -12.89 -21.45
CA ARG A 168 4.50 -14.21 -21.51
C ARG A 168 3.19 -14.12 -20.77
N PHE A 169 2.15 -14.76 -21.27
CA PHE A 169 0.85 -14.81 -20.64
C PHE A 169 0.32 -16.24 -20.59
N GLY A 170 -0.70 -16.44 -19.77
CA GLY A 170 -1.46 -17.68 -19.74
C GLY A 170 -2.83 -17.47 -19.14
N ASN A 171 -3.53 -18.55 -18.82
CA ASN A 171 -4.87 -18.49 -18.28
C ASN A 171 -4.84 -18.09 -16.79
N GLY A 172 -5.43 -16.96 -16.46
CA GLY A 172 -5.75 -16.54 -15.10
C GLY A 172 -7.26 -16.62 -14.81
N ASP A 173 -7.64 -16.24 -13.59
CA ASP A 173 -9.01 -16.37 -13.09
C ASP A 173 -10.04 -15.53 -13.86
N LYS A 174 -9.60 -14.48 -14.56
CA LYS A 174 -10.45 -13.51 -15.28
C LYS A 174 -10.08 -13.38 -16.76
N GLY A 175 -9.42 -14.39 -17.33
CA GLY A 175 -8.94 -14.38 -18.72
C GLY A 175 -7.41 -14.43 -18.80
N LEU A 176 -6.86 -14.00 -19.93
CA LEU A 176 -5.42 -14.00 -20.13
C LEU A 176 -4.74 -13.05 -19.14
N MET A 177 -3.67 -13.52 -18.49
CA MET A 177 -2.89 -12.71 -17.57
C MET A 177 -1.39 -12.85 -17.86
N ALA A 178 -0.68 -11.73 -17.78
CA ALA A 178 0.77 -11.67 -17.94
C ALA A 178 1.49 -12.37 -16.77
N ALA A 179 2.25 -13.40 -17.13
CA ALA A 179 3.14 -14.16 -16.25
C ALA A 179 4.53 -13.52 -16.16
N GLU A 180 5.04 -13.01 -17.27
CA GLU A 180 6.36 -12.38 -17.39
C GLU A 180 6.24 -11.08 -18.18
N ILE A 181 7.10 -10.11 -17.87
CA ILE A 181 7.20 -8.87 -18.65
C ILE A 181 8.65 -8.42 -18.79
N HIS A 182 9.02 -8.02 -20.00
CA HIS A 182 10.32 -7.51 -20.36
C HIS A 182 10.15 -6.23 -21.17
N PRO A 183 11.03 -5.23 -20.99
CA PRO A 183 11.06 -4.08 -21.89
C PRO A 183 11.37 -4.54 -23.32
N ASP A 184 10.71 -3.94 -24.31
CA ASP A 184 11.07 -4.10 -25.71
C ASP A 184 12.34 -3.26 -25.95
N ILE A 185 13.53 -3.83 -25.74
CA ILE A 185 14.85 -3.15 -25.87
C ILE A 185 15.16 -2.79 -27.35
N GLY A 186 14.15 -2.81 -28.25
CA GLY A 186 14.26 -2.48 -29.67
C GLY A 186 13.87 -1.04 -30.04
N THR A 187 13.27 -0.26 -29.14
CA THR A 187 12.97 1.16 -29.40
C THR A 187 13.54 2.02 -28.29
N ALA A 188 14.80 2.42 -28.44
CA ALA A 188 15.31 3.61 -27.79
C ALA A 188 14.45 4.78 -28.27
N ILE A 189 13.46 5.19 -27.47
CA ILE A 189 12.81 6.48 -27.67
C ILE A 189 13.85 7.49 -27.17
N PRO A 190 14.45 8.33 -28.04
CA PRO A 190 15.31 9.39 -27.56
C PRO A 190 14.46 10.28 -26.66
N VAL A 191 14.91 10.44 -25.42
CA VAL A 191 14.35 11.42 -24.49
C VAL A 191 14.71 12.78 -25.07
N SER A 192 13.80 13.41 -25.81
CA SER A 192 13.99 14.79 -26.25
C SER A 192 14.03 15.70 -25.02
N HIS A 193 15.07 16.54 -25.04
CA HIS A 193 15.54 17.49 -24.02
C HIS A 193 14.48 18.52 -23.61
#